data_AF-A0A3B0P0W4-F1
#
_entry.id   AF-A0A3B0P0W4-F1
#
_cell.length_a   1.000
_cell.length_b   1.000
_cell.length_c   1.000
_cell.angle_alpha   90.00
_cell.angle_beta   90.00
_cell.angle_gamma   90.00
#
_symmetry.space_group_name_H-M   'P 1'
#
loop_
_entity.id
_entity.type
_entity.pdbx_description
1 polymer ?
#
loop_
_entity_poly.entity_id
_entity_poly.type
_entity_poly.pdbx_seq_one_letter_code
_entity_poly.pdbx_strand_id
1 'polypeptide(L)'
;MENLIYNELKRRGFNINVGIVEKIISNGDKRTRKSFEVDFVCQKPNVKYYIQSAYELPTKEKIEQETRSLYNIDDSFKKNSNNL
;
A
#
# COMPACT_ATOMS: atom_id res chain seq x y z
N MET A 1 15.09 -7.28 3.95
CA MET A 1 14.68 -6.05 3.25
C MET A 1 13.65 -5.29 4.07
N GLU A 2 12.52 -5.91 4.41
CA GLU A 2 11.46 -5.36 5.27
C GLU A 2 11.96 -4.80 6.61
N ASN A 3 12.83 -5.51 7.35
CA ASN A 3 13.37 -4.99 8.62
C ASN A 3 14.17 -3.68 8.46
N LEU A 4 14.87 -3.52 7.33
CA LEU A 4 15.60 -2.28 7.04
C LEU A 4 14.61 -1.14 6.78
N ILE A 5 13.56 -1.41 6.00
CA ILE A 5 12.48 -0.47 5.69
C ILE A 5 11.76 -0.06 6.99
N TYR A 6 11.38 -1.03 7.82
CA TYR A 6 10.76 -0.80 9.13
C TYR A 6 11.61 0.11 10.01
N ASN A 7 12.89 -0.20 10.16
CA ASN A 7 13.80 0.59 10.99
C ASN A 7 13.95 2.03 10.48
N GLU A 8 14.03 2.23 9.16
CA GLU A 8 14.13 3.55 8.56
C GLU A 8 12.83 4.37 8.74
N LEU A 9 11.67 3.74 8.56
CA LEU A 9 10.38 4.37 8.79
C LEU A 9 10.21 4.76 10.26
N LYS A 10 10.67 3.91 11.18
CA LYS A 10 10.60 4.16 12.62
C LYS A 10 11.52 5.31 13.00
N ARG A 11 12.74 5.36 12.44
CA ARG A 11 13.70 6.46 12.60
C ARG A 11 13.13 7.80 12.09
N ARG A 12 12.31 7.78 11.04
CA ARG A 12 11.60 8.97 10.51
C ARG A 12 10.38 9.38 11.32
N GLY A 13 10.07 8.68 12.41
CA GLY A 13 8.95 8.99 13.30
C GLY A 13 7.59 8.58 12.75
N PHE A 14 7.52 7.55 11.90
CA PHE A 14 6.25 6.93 11.55
C PHE A 14 5.82 5.94 12.62
N ASN A 15 4.51 5.90 12.89
CA ASN A 15 3.89 4.76 13.56
C ASN A 15 3.59 3.71 12.49
N ILE A 16 4.16 2.51 12.64
CA ILE A 16 4.12 1.48 11.61
C ILE A 16 3.30 0.31 12.12
N ASN A 17 2.32 -0.12 11.33
CA ASN A 17 1.55 -1.33 11.52
C ASN A 17 1.70 -2.24 10.30
N VAL A 18 1.58 -3.55 10.49
CA VAL A 18 1.36 -4.53 9.40
C VAL A 18 -0.13 -4.72 9.28
N GLY A 19 -0.71 -4.76 8.07
CA GLY A 19 -2.16 -4.71 7.98
C GLY A 19 -2.79 -5.19 6.69
N ILE A 20 -4.08 -5.48 6.83
CA ILE A 20 -5.00 -5.77 5.74
C ILE A 20 -5.79 -4.49 5.46
N VAL A 21 -5.87 -4.09 4.20
CA VAL A 21 -6.72 -2.99 3.74
C VAL A 21 -7.96 -3.56 3.08
N GLU A 22 -9.13 -3.17 3.56
CA GLU A 22 -10.40 -3.58 2.98
C GLU A 22 -10.88 -2.55 1.95
N LYS A 23 -11.21 -3.01 0.75
CA LYS A 23 -11.92 -2.22 -0.26
C LYS A 23 -13.32 -2.76 -0.45
N ILE A 24 -14.30 -1.86 -0.55
CA ILE A 24 -15.63 -2.21 -1.03
C ILE A 24 -15.65 -2.04 -2.55
N ILE A 25 -15.73 -3.15 -3.27
CA ILE A 25 -15.89 -3.16 -4.73
C ILE A 25 -17.37 -3.27 -5.04
N SER A 26 -17.90 -2.31 -5.81
CA SER A 26 -19.28 -2.33 -6.27
C SER A 26 -19.32 -2.80 -7.72
N ASN A 27 -19.94 -3.95 -7.99
CA ASN A 27 -20.22 -4.46 -9.33
C ASN A 27 -21.74 -4.51 -9.51
N GLY A 28 -22.30 -3.44 -10.10
CA GLY A 28 -23.75 -3.24 -10.18
C GLY A 28 -24.37 -3.12 -8.78
N ASP A 29 -25.45 -3.86 -8.54
CA ASP A 29 -26.15 -3.87 -7.24
C ASP A 29 -25.43 -4.64 -6.14
N LYS A 30 -24.34 -5.36 -6.46
CA LYS A 30 -23.58 -6.15 -5.48
C LYS A 30 -22.35 -5.39 -5.00
N ARG A 31 -22.29 -5.20 -3.68
CA ARG A 31 -21.10 -4.71 -2.96
C ARG A 31 -20.36 -5.89 -2.36
N THR A 32 -19.08 -6.03 -2.69
CA THR A 32 -18.21 -7.11 -2.20
C THR A 32 -17.04 -6.48 -1.48
N ARG A 33 -16.78 -6.93 -0.24
CA ARG A 33 -15.57 -6.54 0.49
C ARG A 33 -14.40 -7.40 0.04
N LYS A 34 -13.31 -6.76 -0.35
CA LYS A 34 -12.06 -7.43 -0.71
C LYS A 34 -10.94 -6.91 0.15
N SER A 35 -10.28 -7.82 0.82
CA SER A 35 -9.13 -7.58 1.69
C SER A 35 -7.84 -7.69 0.87
N PHE A 36 -6.93 -6.74 1.06
CA PHE A 36 -5.62 -6.71 0.44
C PHE A 36 -4.56 -6.62 1.53
N GLU A 37 -3.60 -7.52 1.51
CA GLU A 37 -2.44 -7.44 2.39
C GLU A 37 -1.45 -6.39 1.89
N VAL A 38 -0.86 -5.65 2.82
CA VAL A 38 0.22 -4.70 2.58
C VAL A 38 1.29 -4.88 3.64
N ASP A 39 2.55 -4.77 3.22
CA ASP A 39 3.69 -5.02 4.10
C ASP A 39 3.74 -3.99 5.24
N PHE A 40 3.50 -2.70 4.94
CA PHE A 40 3.48 -1.64 5.95
C PHE A 40 2.38 -0.60 5.74
N VAL A 41 1.67 -0.30 6.82
CA VAL A 41 0.82 0.89 6.98
C VAL A 41 1.55 1.86 7.90
N CYS A 42 2.01 2.97 7.36
CA CYS A 42 2.80 3.97 8.08
C CYS A 42 1.97 5.23 8.30
N GLN A 43 1.75 5.62 9.55
CA GLN A 43 0.97 6.82 9.86
C GLN A 43 1.79 7.88 10.60
N LYS A 44 1.44 9.13 10.29
CA LYS A 44 1.72 10.36 11.03
C LYS A 44 0.39 11.08 11.23
N PRO A 45 0.30 12.06 12.17
CA PRO A 45 -0.99 12.68 12.53
C PRO A 45 -1.88 13.10 11.36
N ASN A 46 -1.30 13.52 10.23
CA ASN A 46 -2.03 13.99 9.05
C ASN A 46 -1.74 13.19 7.78
N VAL A 47 -0.97 12.10 7.85
CA VAL A 47 -0.55 11.36 6.65
C VAL A 47 -0.52 9.87 6.92
N LYS A 48 -1.08 9.09 6.00
CA LYS A 48 -1.01 7.63 5.99
C LYS A 48 -0.39 7.17 4.68
N TYR A 49 0.63 6.32 4.77
CA TYR A 49 1.29 5.68 3.65
C TYR A 49 1.07 4.17 3.69
N TYR A 50 0.87 3.58 2.53
CA TYR A 50 0.81 2.14 2.34
C TYR A 50 2.02 1.76 1.49
N ILE A 51 2.81 0.83 1.98
CA ILE A 51 4.08 0.44 1.34
C ILE A 51 4.03 -1.05 1.07
N GLN A 52 4.26 -1.40 -0.20
CA GLN A 52 4.57 -2.75 -0.64
C GLN A 52 6.04 -2.78 -1.01
N SER A 53 6.80 -3.69 -0.42
CA SER A 53 8.21 -3.92 -0.70
C SER A 53 8.36 -5.06 -1.71
N ALA A 54 9.05 -4.79 -2.81
CA ALA A 54 9.38 -5.79 -3.82
C ALA A 54 10.88 -5.74 -4.08
N TYR A 55 11.52 -6.91 -4.08
CA TYR A 55 12.98 -7.01 -4.31
C TYR A 55 13.35 -6.70 -5.76
N GLU A 56 12.52 -7.15 -6.70
CA GLU A 56 12.67 -6.90 -8.12
C GLU A 56 11.30 -6.69 -8.78
N LEU A 57 11.25 -5.78 -9.75
CA LEU A 57 10.07 -5.50 -10.56
C LEU A 57 10.41 -5.69 -12.06
N PRO A 58 10.73 -6.92 -12.49
CA PRO A 58 11.32 -7.16 -13.80
C PRO A 58 10.32 -6.98 -14.96
N THR A 59 9.01 -7.03 -14.69
CA THR A 59 7.96 -6.96 -15.71
C THR A 59 6.80 -6.07 -15.28
N LYS A 60 6.10 -5.49 -16.25
CA LYS A 60 4.89 -4.68 -16.01
C LYS A 60 3.77 -5.45 -15.30
N GLU A 61 3.56 -6.72 -15.65
CA GLU A 61 2.59 -7.57 -14.96
C GLU A 61 2.95 -7.78 -13.48
N LYS A 62 4.24 -7.96 -13.17
CA LYS A 62 4.70 -8.07 -11.78
C LYS A 62 4.47 -6.76 -11.03
N ILE A 63 4.75 -5.62 -11.66
CA ILE A 63 4.45 -4.29 -11.10
C ILE A 63 2.95 -4.17 -10.82
N GLU A 64 2.09 -4.50 -11.77
CA GLU A 64 0.64 -4.44 -11.60
C GLU A 64 0.13 -5.37 -10.50
N GLN A 65 0.71 -6.57 -10.38
CA GLN A 65 0.37 -7.53 -9.34
C GLN A 65 0.74 -7.01 -7.94
N GLU A 66 1.97 -6.51 -7.77
CA GLU A 66 2.49 -6.02 -6.50
C GLU A 66 1.81 -4.69 -6.10
N THR A 67 1.50 -3.82 -7.06
CA THR A 67 0.83 -2.53 -6.79
C THR A 67 -0.68 -2.64 -6.70
N ARG A 68 -1.27 -3.82 -6.99
CA ARG A 68 -2.71 -4.03 -6.95
C ARG A 68 -3.30 -3.75 -5.57
N SER A 69 -2.60 -4.10 -4.50
CA SER A 69 -3.02 -3.78 -3.13
C SER A 69 -3.09 -2.27 -2.92
N LEU A 70 -2.10 -1.52 -3.42
CA LEU A 70 -1.97 -0.07 -3.28
C LEU A 70 -3.00 0.74 -4.09
N TYR A 71 -3.28 0.34 -5.34
CA TYR A 71 -4.31 0.99 -6.19
C TYR A 71 -5.73 0.87 -5.64
N ASN A 72 -5.95 -0.07 -4.73
CA ASN A 72 -7.25 -0.40 -4.18
C ASN A 72 -7.54 0.29 -2.85
N ILE A 73 -6.69 1.21 -2.42
CA ILE A 73 -6.85 1.94 -1.17
C ILE A 73 -7.47 3.30 -1.49
N ASP A 74 -8.75 3.47 -1.16
CA ASP A 74 -9.54 4.68 -1.43
C ASP A 74 -9.25 5.86 -0.48
N ASP A 75 -8.32 5.69 0.46
CA ASP A 75 -7.98 6.70 1.47
C ASP A 75 -7.07 7.78 0.85
N SER A 76 -7.63 8.64 0.00
CA SER A 76 -7.08 9.94 -0.45
C SER A 76 -5.58 9.95 -0.74
N PHE A 77 -5.07 8.90 -1.41
CA PHE A 77 -3.64 8.81 -1.68
C PHE A 77 -3.27 9.83 -2.75
N LYS A 78 -2.33 10.72 -2.44
CA LYS A 78 -1.64 11.52 -3.46
C LYS A 78 -0.90 10.53 -4.37
N LYS A 79 -1.52 10.16 -5.49
CA LYS A 79 -0.84 9.49 -6.60
C LYS A 79 0.26 10.41 -7.06
N ASN A 80 1.51 10.15 -6.67
CA ASN A 80 2.64 10.79 -7.32
C ASN A 80 2.78 10.16 -8.71
N SER A 81 2.00 10.70 -9.64
CA SER A 81 2.23 10.60 -11.07
C SER A 81 3.48 11.43 -11.39
N ASN A 82 4.66 10.94 -11.06
CA ASN A 82 5.91 11.49 -11.59
C ASN A 82 7.02 10.45 -11.53
N ASN A 83 7.37 9.98 -12.74
CA ASN A 83 8.64 9.38 -13.16
C ASN A 83 9.22 8.25 -12.30
N LEU A 84 9.07 7.02 -12.80
CA LEU A 84 10.17 6.19 -13.31
C LEU A 84 9.61 5.13 -14.26
#